data_AF-H3C7Q5-F1
#
_entry.id   AF-H3C7Q5-F1
#
_cell.length_a   1.000
_cell.length_b   1.000
_cell.length_c   1.000
_cell.angle_alpha   90.00
_cell.angle_beta   90.00
_cell.angle_gamma   90.00
#
_symmetry.space_group_name_H-M   'P 1'
#
loop_
_entity.id
_entity.type
_entity.pdbx_description
1 polymer ?
#
loop_
_entity_poly.entity_id
_entity_poly.type
_entity_poly.pdbx_seq_one_letter_code
_entity_poly.pdbx_strand_id
1 'polypeptide(L)'
;DAERKAKPKKKSKISEDIAVELLINDVLDPTPDELTSSKKKLQDLTDRDMAKHEREKTLNSLEAFIFETQDKLYQEEYQFVVSEEEKEQISGKLRDASEWMDEDGYAATTKQLREKLSQLKSSCKDMFFRVEERRKWPEHLAALESMLNTSSFFLRRSAKLIPEDDQIFTEVELNLLEKVINETTTWKNETVAEQEKRSPQERPILLSKDIESKLALLDREVNYLLNKAKFAKPKAKAKAKNSTSADKDNSTSEEKTIPPAEQDKAPPP
;
A
#
# COMPACT_ATOMS: atom_id res chain seq x y z
N ASP A 1 51.86 57.60 85.20
CA ASP A 1 50.64 58.31 84.81
C ASP A 1 50.16 57.80 83.47
N ALA A 2 48.84 57.81 83.29
CA ALA A 2 48.07 56.90 82.47
C ALA A 2 48.23 57.03 80.94
N GLU A 3 47.91 55.92 80.28
CA GLU A 3 47.69 55.74 78.85
C GLU A 3 46.91 56.90 78.19
N ARG A 4 47.37 57.31 76.99
CA ARG A 4 46.46 57.73 75.92
C ARG A 4 46.75 56.93 74.65
N LYS A 5 45.85 55.99 74.40
CA LYS A 5 45.74 55.17 73.18
C LYS A 5 45.63 56.05 71.93
N ALA A 6 46.46 55.79 70.93
CA ALA A 6 46.26 56.20 69.54
C ALA A 6 46.08 54.96 68.65
N LYS A 7 45.02 55.01 67.83
CA LYS A 7 44.29 53.89 67.20
C LYS A 7 45.14 53.03 66.24
N PRO A 8 44.83 51.73 66.05
CA PRO A 8 45.50 50.91 65.04
C PRO A 8 45.21 51.47 63.64
N LYS A 9 46.26 51.76 62.87
CA LYS A 9 46.14 52.14 61.44
C LYS A 9 45.44 50.99 60.71
N LYS A 10 44.29 51.28 60.08
CA LYS A 10 43.57 50.31 59.25
C LYS A 10 44.52 49.79 58.16
N LYS A 11 44.69 48.48 58.07
CA LYS A 11 45.42 47.84 56.96
C LYS A 11 44.67 48.15 55.67
N SER A 12 45.22 49.01 54.81
CA SER A 12 44.69 49.21 53.46
C SER A 12 44.95 47.95 52.66
N LYS A 13 43.90 47.26 52.22
CA LYS A 13 44.04 46.22 51.20
C LYS A 13 44.41 46.92 49.89
N ILE A 14 45.64 46.71 49.43
CA ILE A 14 46.04 47.03 48.06
C ILE A 14 45.49 45.88 47.22
N SER A 15 44.50 46.18 46.38
CA SER A 15 43.98 45.24 45.38
C SER A 15 44.48 45.74 44.04
N GLU A 16 45.41 45.01 43.45
CA GLU A 16 45.84 45.22 42.07
C GLU A 16 45.00 44.29 41.19
N ASP A 17 44.28 44.87 40.23
CA ASP A 17 43.53 44.09 39.25
C ASP A 17 44.55 43.42 38.32
N ILE A 18 44.74 42.12 38.50
CA ILE A 18 45.58 41.31 37.62
C ILE A 18 44.83 41.14 36.30
N ALA A 19 45.28 41.84 35.26
CA ALA A 19 44.81 41.61 33.90
C ALA A 19 45.33 40.24 33.43
N VAL A 20 44.42 39.27 33.32
CA VAL A 20 44.71 37.95 32.76
C VAL A 20 44.35 37.99 31.28
N GLU A 21 45.35 37.97 30.40
CA GLU A 21 45.13 37.69 28.97
C GLU A 21 45.05 36.18 28.77
N LEU A 22 43.84 35.69 28.47
CA LEU A 22 43.60 34.30 28.12
C LEU A 22 43.97 34.09 26.65
N LEU A 23 45.14 33.51 26.38
CA LEU A 23 45.53 33.01 25.07
C LEU A 23 44.95 31.61 24.88
N ILE A 24 43.87 31.51 24.11
CA ILE A 24 43.27 30.23 23.73
C ILE A 24 44.07 29.68 22.54
N ASN A 25 44.86 28.62 22.77
CA ASN A 25 45.64 27.93 21.74
C ASN A 25 44.84 26.82 21.02
N ASP A 26 43.51 26.80 21.17
CA ASP A 26 42.64 25.86 20.44
C ASP A 26 42.45 26.30 18.98
N VAL A 27 42.02 25.34 18.16
CA VAL A 27 41.62 25.61 16.78
C VAL A 27 40.45 26.59 16.79
N LEU A 28 40.62 27.74 16.12
CA LEU A 28 39.54 28.72 15.95
C LEU A 28 38.32 28.04 15.32
N ASP A 29 37.13 28.33 15.86
CA ASP A 29 35.88 27.87 15.26
C ASP A 29 35.83 28.30 13.79
N PRO A 30 35.50 27.38 12.86
CA PRO A 30 35.53 27.67 11.44
C PRO A 30 34.57 28.82 11.14
N THR A 31 35.02 29.76 10.30
CA THR A 31 34.19 30.87 9.87
C THR A 31 32.94 30.35 9.14
N PRO A 32 31.81 31.08 9.16
CA PRO A 32 30.59 30.65 8.47
C PRO A 32 30.82 30.39 6.97
N ASP A 33 31.76 31.09 6.35
CA ASP A 33 32.16 30.91 4.94
C ASP A 33 32.95 29.61 4.70
N GLU A 34 33.83 29.24 5.64
CA GLU A 34 34.54 27.95 5.61
C GLU A 34 33.58 26.78 5.88
N LEU A 35 32.61 26.96 6.77
CA LEU A 35 31.60 25.95 7.08
C LEU A 35 30.66 25.71 5.89
N THR A 36 30.23 26.77 5.19
CA THR A 36 29.43 26.64 3.96
C THR A 36 30.23 26.01 2.82
N SER A 37 31.50 26.37 2.66
CA SER A 37 32.40 25.76 1.67
C SER A 37 32.64 24.27 1.94
N SER A 38 32.84 23.90 3.21
CA SER A 38 32.97 22.51 3.66
C SER A 38 31.69 21.72 3.41
N LYS A 39 30.52 22.28 3.78
CA LYS A 39 29.21 21.67 3.53
C LYS A 39 28.96 21.43 2.04
N LYS A 40 29.31 22.40 1.18
CA LYS A 40 29.22 22.26 -0.27
C LYS A 40 30.10 21.13 -0.79
N LYS A 41 31.35 21.04 -0.32
CA LYS A 41 32.27 19.95 -0.70
C LYS A 41 31.74 18.59 -0.27
N LEU A 42 31.18 18.47 0.94
CA LEU A 42 30.55 17.24 1.42
C LEU A 42 29.33 16.87 0.59
N GLN A 43 28.52 17.84 0.17
CA GLN A 43 27.39 17.62 -0.72
C GLN A 43 27.86 17.14 -2.10
N ASP A 44 28.86 17.78 -2.70
CA ASP A 44 29.44 17.36 -3.99
C ASP A 44 30.04 15.94 -3.93
N LEU A 45 30.59 15.53 -2.79
CA LEU A 45 31.07 14.17 -2.56
C LEU A 45 29.90 13.19 -2.42
N THR A 46 28.89 13.56 -1.64
CA THR A 46 27.66 12.76 -1.46
C THR A 46 26.96 12.53 -2.80
N ASP A 47 26.84 13.56 -3.63
CA ASP A 47 26.20 13.47 -4.94
C ASP A 47 26.99 12.56 -5.90
N ARG A 48 28.32 12.57 -5.83
CA ARG A 48 29.16 11.62 -6.59
C ARG A 48 28.98 10.19 -6.10
N ASP A 49 28.96 9.98 -4.79
CA ASP A 49 28.77 8.66 -4.20
C ASP A 49 27.38 8.10 -4.54
N MET A 50 26.33 8.95 -4.45
CA MET A 50 24.98 8.58 -4.89
C MET A 50 24.93 8.25 -6.38
N ALA A 51 25.58 9.04 -7.24
CA ALA A 51 25.61 8.77 -8.68
C ALA A 51 26.31 7.43 -8.98
N LYS A 52 27.39 7.11 -8.27
CA LYS A 52 28.08 5.81 -8.38
C LYS A 52 27.17 4.67 -7.91
N HIS A 53 26.53 4.82 -6.75
CA HIS A 53 25.62 3.82 -6.21
C HIS A 53 24.40 3.61 -7.11
N GLU A 54 23.81 4.67 -7.68
CA GLU A 54 22.71 4.56 -8.64
C GLU A 54 23.12 3.81 -9.90
N ARG A 55 24.35 4.04 -10.37
CA ARG A 55 24.91 3.33 -11.53
C ARG A 55 25.03 1.84 -11.24
N GLU A 56 25.69 1.48 -10.14
CA GLU A 56 25.86 0.09 -9.69
C GLU A 56 24.51 -0.59 -9.47
N LYS A 57 23.56 0.09 -8.83
CA LYS A 57 22.19 -0.41 -8.66
C LYS A 57 21.50 -0.67 -10.00
N THR A 58 21.67 0.22 -10.98
CA THR A 58 21.08 0.06 -12.31
C THR A 58 21.73 -1.11 -13.06
N LEU A 59 23.05 -1.26 -12.94
CA LEU A 59 23.80 -2.38 -13.51
C LEU A 59 23.31 -3.71 -12.93
N ASN A 60 23.30 -3.84 -11.60
CA ASN A 60 22.81 -5.04 -10.91
C ASN A 60 21.34 -5.33 -11.25
N SER A 61 20.52 -4.28 -11.42
CA SER A 61 19.12 -4.44 -11.82
C SER A 61 18.99 -4.95 -13.26
N LEU A 62 19.87 -4.55 -14.17
CA LEU A 62 19.91 -5.04 -15.55
C LEU A 62 20.37 -6.50 -15.58
N GLU A 63 21.47 -6.81 -14.88
CA GLU A 63 22.02 -8.16 -14.77
C GLU A 63 20.97 -9.12 -14.17
N ALA A 64 20.39 -8.76 -13.03
CA ALA A 64 19.32 -9.54 -12.42
C ALA A 64 18.14 -9.74 -13.38
N PHE A 65 17.75 -8.71 -14.14
CA PHE A 65 16.66 -8.81 -15.09
C PHE A 65 17.00 -9.75 -16.27
N ILE A 66 18.24 -9.74 -16.77
CA ILE A 66 18.67 -10.65 -17.85
C ILE A 66 18.59 -12.10 -17.37
N PHE A 67 19.19 -12.42 -16.22
CA PHE A 67 19.17 -13.77 -15.67
C PHE A 67 17.76 -14.23 -15.31
N GLU A 68 16.98 -13.37 -14.64
CA GLU A 68 15.61 -13.67 -14.26
C GLU A 68 14.71 -13.89 -15.48
N THR A 69 14.84 -13.07 -16.52
CA THR A 69 14.05 -13.24 -17.75
C THR A 69 14.48 -14.50 -18.51
N GLN A 70 15.78 -14.80 -18.54
CA GLN A 70 16.28 -16.02 -19.15
C GLN A 70 15.73 -17.26 -18.45
N ASP A 71 15.76 -17.31 -17.12
CA ASP A 71 15.16 -18.39 -16.34
C ASP A 71 13.66 -18.54 -16.60
N LYS A 72 12.92 -17.43 -16.54
CA LYS A 72 11.47 -17.42 -16.83
C LYS A 72 11.14 -17.97 -18.22
N LEU A 73 11.97 -17.71 -19.23
CA LEU A 73 11.75 -18.20 -20.59
C LEU A 73 11.84 -19.75 -20.72
N TYR A 74 12.45 -20.43 -19.73
CA TYR A 74 12.49 -21.89 -19.64
C TYR A 74 11.39 -22.48 -18.76
N GLN A 75 10.63 -21.66 -18.04
CA GLN A 75 9.50 -22.14 -17.25
C GLN A 75 8.34 -22.54 -18.18
N GLU A 76 7.66 -23.62 -17.84
CA GLU A 76 6.58 -24.20 -18.66
C GLU A 76 5.49 -23.16 -18.97
N GLU A 77 5.14 -22.32 -17.99
CA GLU A 77 4.16 -21.25 -18.08
C GLU A 77 4.45 -20.26 -19.23
N TYR A 78 5.72 -19.97 -19.49
CA TYR A 78 6.14 -19.09 -20.57
C TYR A 78 6.18 -19.83 -21.91
N GLN A 79 6.57 -21.11 -21.91
CA GLN A 79 6.60 -21.93 -23.11
C GLN A 79 5.20 -22.18 -23.70
N PHE A 80 4.17 -22.21 -22.87
CA PHE A 80 2.78 -22.32 -23.35
C PHE A 80 2.21 -21.03 -23.95
N VAL A 81 2.78 -19.88 -23.61
CA VAL A 81 2.21 -18.56 -23.91
C VAL A 81 2.98 -17.84 -25.01
N VAL A 82 4.25 -18.16 -25.17
CA VAL A 82 5.17 -17.49 -26.09
C VAL A 82 5.33 -18.34 -27.34
N SER A 83 5.12 -17.75 -28.51
CA SER A 83 5.47 -18.40 -29.78
C SER A 83 6.97 -18.66 -29.85
N GLU A 84 7.42 -19.74 -30.51
CA GLU A 84 8.85 -20.03 -30.67
C GLU A 84 9.61 -18.84 -31.29
N GLU A 85 8.97 -18.10 -32.21
CA GLU A 85 9.53 -16.89 -32.83
C GLU A 85 9.71 -15.73 -31.82
N GLU A 86 8.71 -15.50 -30.96
CA GLU A 86 8.80 -14.48 -29.91
C GLU A 86 9.86 -14.85 -28.86
N LYS A 87 9.97 -16.14 -28.53
CA LYS A 87 10.97 -16.68 -27.61
C LYS A 87 12.38 -16.48 -28.17
N GLU A 88 12.61 -16.80 -29.43
CA GLU A 88 13.91 -16.64 -30.08
C GLU A 88 14.30 -15.16 -30.18
N GLN A 89 13.36 -14.27 -30.52
CA GLN A 89 13.61 -12.83 -30.53
C GLN A 89 13.98 -12.27 -29.14
N ILE A 90 13.26 -12.67 -28.09
CA ILE A 90 13.55 -12.23 -26.72
C ILE A 90 14.89 -12.82 -26.25
N SER A 91 15.15 -14.10 -26.52
CA SER A 91 16.42 -14.75 -26.18
C SER A 91 17.60 -14.12 -26.92
N GLY A 92 17.43 -13.73 -28.19
CA GLY A 92 18.45 -13.01 -28.95
C GLY A 92 18.77 -11.67 -28.30
N LYS A 93 17.74 -10.85 -28.02
CA LYS A 93 17.90 -9.56 -27.33
C LYS A 93 18.53 -9.69 -25.94
N LEU A 94 18.24 -10.76 -25.20
CA LEU A 94 18.85 -11.04 -23.91
C LEU A 94 20.35 -11.38 -24.04
N ARG A 95 20.71 -12.19 -25.05
CA ARG A 95 22.12 -12.50 -25.34
C ARG A 95 22.89 -11.25 -25.78
N ASP A 96 22.34 -10.47 -26.69
CA ASP A 96 22.94 -9.21 -27.14
C ASP A 96 23.11 -8.22 -25.98
N ALA A 97 22.13 -8.17 -25.06
CA ALA A 97 22.23 -7.33 -23.86
C ALA A 97 23.26 -7.84 -22.86
N SER A 98 23.43 -9.16 -22.74
CA SER A 98 24.46 -9.78 -21.90
C SER A 98 25.86 -9.51 -22.44
N GLU A 99 26.08 -9.75 -23.73
CA GLU A 99 27.37 -9.50 -24.40
C GLU A 99 27.74 -8.01 -24.32
N TRP A 100 26.78 -7.12 -24.55
CA TRP A 100 27.00 -5.68 -24.38
C TRP A 100 27.33 -5.31 -22.92
N MET A 101 26.75 -5.99 -21.92
CA MET A 101 27.06 -5.73 -20.51
C MET A 101 28.47 -6.21 -20.14
N ASP A 102 28.94 -7.32 -20.72
CA ASP A 102 30.29 -7.83 -20.50
C ASP A 102 31.36 -6.93 -21.13
N GLU A 103 31.08 -6.36 -22.31
CA GLU A 103 32.02 -5.47 -23.02
C GLU A 103 31.96 -4.00 -22.55
N ASP A 104 30.77 -3.40 -22.55
CA ASP A 104 30.54 -1.97 -22.31
C ASP A 104 29.93 -1.67 -20.93
N GLY A 105 29.41 -2.67 -20.21
CA GLY A 105 28.64 -2.46 -18.97
C GLY A 105 29.44 -1.74 -17.86
N TYR A 106 30.75 -2.00 -17.79
CA TYR A 106 31.65 -1.32 -16.83
C TYR A 106 32.03 0.10 -17.22
N ALA A 107 31.88 0.50 -18.49
CA ALA A 107 32.13 1.84 -19.00
C ALA A 107 30.84 2.66 -19.23
N ALA A 108 29.68 2.00 -19.29
CA ALA A 108 28.40 2.61 -19.65
C ALA A 108 27.88 3.60 -18.59
N THR A 109 27.29 4.70 -19.06
CA THR A 109 26.64 5.71 -18.22
C THR A 109 25.31 5.19 -17.68
N THR A 110 24.87 5.66 -16.50
CA THR A 110 23.57 5.31 -15.89
C THR A 110 22.39 5.49 -16.86
N LYS A 111 22.44 6.47 -17.77
CA LYS A 111 21.41 6.69 -18.80
C LYS A 111 21.32 5.54 -19.80
N GLN A 112 22.46 5.07 -20.31
CA GLN A 112 22.52 3.97 -21.29
C GLN A 112 22.03 2.66 -20.67
N LEU A 113 22.44 2.39 -19.41
CA LEU A 113 21.98 1.23 -18.64
C LEU A 113 20.45 1.25 -18.46
N ARG A 114 19.87 2.41 -18.09
CA ARG A 114 18.41 2.56 -17.96
C ARG A 114 17.68 2.39 -19.30
N GLU A 115 18.24 2.91 -20.37
CA GLU A 115 17.65 2.81 -21.71
C GLU A 115 17.62 1.36 -22.21
N LYS A 116 18.75 0.64 -22.11
CA LYS A 116 18.82 -0.80 -22.43
C LYS A 116 17.85 -1.62 -21.60
N LEU A 117 17.81 -1.37 -20.29
CA LEU A 117 16.85 -2.00 -19.38
C LEU A 117 15.40 -1.71 -19.80
N SER A 118 15.06 -0.47 -20.19
CA SER A 118 13.71 -0.12 -20.64
C SER A 118 13.34 -0.78 -21.96
N GLN A 119 14.27 -0.88 -22.91
CA GLN A 119 14.03 -1.53 -24.21
C GLN A 119 13.75 -3.03 -24.02
N LEU A 120 14.55 -3.67 -23.17
CA LEU A 120 14.39 -5.08 -22.83
C LEU A 120 13.08 -5.32 -22.06
N LYS A 121 12.78 -4.50 -21.05
CA LYS A 121 11.51 -4.53 -20.33
C LYS A 121 10.31 -4.33 -21.25
N SER A 122 10.38 -3.41 -22.21
CA SER A 122 9.29 -3.16 -23.16
C SER A 122 9.02 -4.39 -24.02
N SER A 123 10.07 -5.03 -24.55
CA SER A 123 9.93 -6.26 -25.35
C SER A 123 9.37 -7.42 -24.52
N CYS A 124 9.79 -7.55 -23.26
CA CYS A 124 9.33 -8.63 -22.39
C CYS A 124 7.98 -8.34 -21.69
N LYS A 125 7.50 -7.09 -21.68
CA LYS A 125 6.29 -6.67 -20.95
C LYS A 125 5.06 -7.43 -21.40
N ASP A 126 4.88 -7.60 -22.71
CA ASP A 126 3.73 -8.30 -23.27
C ASP A 126 3.73 -9.78 -22.85
N MET A 127 4.90 -10.41 -22.85
CA MET A 127 5.09 -11.78 -22.39
C MET A 127 4.75 -11.92 -20.90
N PHE A 128 5.35 -11.08 -20.05
CA PHE A 128 5.08 -11.10 -18.61
C PHE A 128 3.62 -10.84 -18.29
N PHE A 129 2.99 -9.90 -19.00
CA PHE A 129 1.59 -9.60 -18.82
C PHE A 129 0.70 -10.80 -19.13
N ARG A 130 0.91 -11.50 -20.26
CA ARG A 130 0.12 -12.69 -20.60
C ARG A 130 0.26 -13.80 -19.54
N VAL A 131 1.46 -14.02 -19.01
CA VAL A 131 1.72 -15.05 -17.98
C VAL A 131 1.13 -14.65 -16.63
N GLU A 132 1.34 -13.41 -16.18
CA GLU A 132 0.79 -12.91 -14.93
C GLU A 132 -0.74 -12.95 -14.91
N GLU A 133 -1.38 -12.57 -16.02
CA GLU A 133 -2.83 -12.66 -16.17
C GLU A 133 -3.29 -14.10 -16.01
N ARG A 134 -2.67 -15.06 -16.70
CA ARG A 134 -2.98 -16.49 -16.55
C ARG A 134 -2.76 -17.01 -15.14
N ARG A 135 -1.73 -16.54 -14.44
CA ARG A 135 -1.46 -16.94 -13.05
C ARG A 135 -2.51 -16.41 -12.08
N LYS A 136 -2.99 -15.19 -12.31
CA LYS A 136 -4.00 -14.53 -11.47
C LYS A 136 -5.42 -14.99 -11.77
N TRP A 137 -5.68 -15.51 -12.97
CA TRP A 137 -7.01 -15.96 -13.38
C TRP A 137 -7.67 -16.98 -12.44
N PRO A 138 -7.03 -18.08 -12.01
CA PRO A 138 -7.68 -19.03 -11.12
C PRO A 138 -8.11 -18.38 -9.80
N GLU A 139 -7.29 -17.49 -9.26
CA GLU A 139 -7.57 -16.76 -8.03
C GLU A 139 -8.73 -15.78 -8.22
N HIS A 140 -8.70 -14.95 -9.26
CA HIS A 140 -9.79 -14.00 -9.55
C HIS A 140 -11.10 -14.70 -9.93
N LEU A 141 -11.06 -15.80 -10.67
CA LEU A 141 -12.25 -16.59 -11.00
C LEU A 141 -12.83 -17.27 -9.76
N ALA A 142 -12.00 -17.81 -8.88
CA ALA A 142 -12.45 -18.38 -7.61
C ALA A 142 -13.06 -17.30 -6.70
N ALA A 143 -12.44 -16.11 -6.62
CA ALA A 143 -12.99 -14.98 -5.89
C ALA A 143 -14.34 -14.53 -6.46
N LEU A 144 -14.44 -14.41 -7.79
CA LEU A 144 -15.69 -14.06 -8.48
C LEU A 144 -16.78 -15.09 -8.22
N GLU A 145 -16.47 -16.37 -8.30
CA GLU A 145 -17.41 -17.45 -8.04
C GLU A 145 -17.87 -17.48 -6.58
N SER A 146 -16.95 -17.30 -5.64
CA SER A 146 -17.29 -17.16 -4.22
C SER A 146 -18.24 -15.99 -3.97
N MET A 147 -18.00 -14.85 -4.62
CA MET A 147 -18.85 -13.67 -4.49
C MET A 147 -20.22 -13.86 -5.16
N LEU A 148 -20.27 -14.48 -6.33
CA LEU A 148 -21.53 -14.85 -7.00
C LEU A 148 -22.35 -15.84 -6.15
N ASN A 149 -21.70 -16.82 -5.54
CA ASN A 149 -22.35 -17.78 -4.65
C ASN A 149 -22.88 -17.08 -3.38
N THR A 150 -22.08 -16.19 -2.77
CA THR A 150 -22.47 -15.44 -1.57
C THR A 150 -23.65 -14.52 -1.85
N SER A 151 -23.59 -13.75 -2.94
CA SER A 151 -24.65 -12.83 -3.36
C SER A 151 -25.94 -13.58 -3.76
N SER A 152 -25.82 -14.71 -4.48
CA SER A 152 -26.97 -15.57 -4.81
C SER A 152 -27.60 -16.20 -3.58
N PHE A 153 -26.78 -16.66 -2.62
CA PHE A 153 -27.28 -17.17 -1.35
C PHE A 153 -27.98 -16.09 -0.53
N PHE A 154 -27.40 -14.89 -0.48
CA PHE A 154 -28.00 -13.73 0.17
C PHE A 154 -29.37 -13.40 -0.44
N LEU A 155 -29.46 -13.31 -1.77
CA LEU A 155 -30.71 -13.06 -2.49
C LEU A 155 -31.75 -14.14 -2.21
N ARG A 156 -31.37 -15.42 -2.29
CA ARG A 156 -32.28 -16.53 -1.97
C ARG A 156 -32.77 -16.45 -0.52
N ARG A 157 -31.92 -16.07 0.42
CA ARG A 157 -32.26 -15.98 1.85
C ARG A 157 -33.10 -14.74 2.16
N SER A 158 -32.80 -13.60 1.55
CA SER A 158 -33.59 -12.38 1.71
C SER A 158 -34.98 -12.50 1.08
N ALA A 159 -35.09 -13.16 -0.07
CA ALA A 159 -36.36 -13.37 -0.77
C ALA A 159 -37.26 -14.45 -0.14
N LYS A 160 -36.70 -15.47 0.52
CA LYS A 160 -37.49 -16.62 1.02
C LYS A 160 -37.69 -16.67 2.53
N LEU A 161 -36.87 -16.00 3.33
CA LEU A 161 -36.80 -16.22 4.79
C LEU A 161 -37.16 -15.01 5.66
N ILE A 162 -37.47 -13.86 5.06
CA ILE A 162 -37.86 -12.67 5.80
C ILE A 162 -39.39 -12.53 5.74
N PRO A 163 -40.11 -12.68 6.87
CA PRO A 163 -41.53 -12.36 6.94
C PRO A 163 -41.76 -10.88 6.53
N GLU A 164 -42.86 -10.57 5.83
CA GLU A 164 -43.14 -9.20 5.32
C GLU A 164 -42.96 -8.09 6.37
N ASP A 165 -43.25 -8.39 7.64
CA ASP A 165 -43.11 -7.44 8.75
C ASP A 165 -41.66 -7.00 9.02
N ASP A 166 -40.69 -7.88 8.76
CA ASP A 166 -39.24 -7.67 8.95
C ASP A 166 -38.49 -7.40 7.63
N GLN A 167 -39.21 -7.07 6.54
CA GLN A 167 -38.60 -6.79 5.24
C GLN A 167 -37.71 -5.54 5.29
N ILE A 168 -36.41 -5.78 5.44
CA ILE A 168 -35.34 -4.77 5.52
C ILE A 168 -34.83 -4.30 4.14
N PHE A 169 -35.13 -5.07 3.09
CA PHE A 169 -34.71 -4.80 1.71
C PHE A 169 -35.92 -4.45 0.84
N THR A 170 -35.78 -3.46 -0.01
CA THR A 170 -36.79 -3.13 -1.02
C THR A 170 -36.70 -4.10 -2.19
N GLU A 171 -37.83 -4.31 -2.89
CA GLU A 171 -37.83 -5.14 -4.10
C GLU A 171 -36.91 -4.58 -5.20
N VAL A 172 -36.76 -3.26 -5.28
CA VAL A 172 -35.87 -2.61 -6.25
C VAL A 172 -34.40 -2.96 -5.98
N GLU A 173 -34.00 -2.99 -4.71
CA GLU A 173 -32.64 -3.37 -4.29
C GLU A 173 -32.35 -4.85 -4.56
N LEU A 174 -33.32 -5.73 -4.32
CA LEU A 174 -33.18 -7.16 -4.61
C LEU A 174 -33.15 -7.45 -6.12
N ASN A 175 -33.99 -6.77 -6.91
CA ASN A 175 -33.97 -6.87 -8.37
C ASN A 175 -32.67 -6.30 -8.96
N LEU A 176 -32.11 -5.23 -8.39
CA LEU A 176 -30.82 -4.70 -8.82
C LEU A 176 -29.71 -5.71 -8.57
N LEU A 177 -29.65 -6.31 -7.38
CA LEU A 177 -28.69 -7.36 -7.08
C LEU A 177 -28.87 -8.57 -8.01
N GLU A 178 -30.10 -9.01 -8.27
CA GLU A 178 -30.40 -10.10 -9.20
C GLU A 178 -29.86 -9.80 -10.60
N LYS A 179 -30.12 -8.58 -11.09
CA LYS A 179 -29.66 -8.12 -12.40
C LYS A 179 -28.13 -8.14 -12.47
N VAL A 180 -27.44 -7.60 -11.46
CA VAL A 180 -25.97 -7.58 -11.42
C VAL A 180 -25.39 -8.99 -11.35
N ILE A 181 -26.00 -9.91 -10.58
CA ILE A 181 -25.59 -11.32 -10.52
C ILE A 181 -25.75 -11.98 -11.89
N ASN A 182 -26.89 -11.82 -12.55
CA ASN A 182 -27.17 -12.40 -13.85
C ASN A 182 -26.22 -11.86 -14.93
N GLU A 183 -26.05 -10.53 -15.01
CA GLU A 183 -25.12 -9.89 -15.94
C GLU A 183 -23.67 -10.35 -15.72
N THR A 184 -23.25 -10.48 -14.46
CA THR A 184 -21.89 -10.94 -14.12
C THR A 184 -21.71 -12.42 -14.44
N THR A 185 -22.75 -13.23 -14.25
CA THR A 185 -22.72 -14.68 -14.56
C THR A 185 -22.70 -14.93 -16.07
N THR A 186 -23.53 -14.23 -16.84
CA THR A 186 -23.52 -14.33 -18.31
C THR A 186 -22.18 -13.85 -18.86
N TRP A 187 -21.68 -12.71 -18.37
CA TRP A 187 -20.36 -12.20 -18.75
C TRP A 187 -19.24 -13.19 -18.40
N LYS A 188 -19.23 -13.80 -17.21
CA LYS A 188 -18.25 -14.84 -16.84
C LYS A 188 -18.29 -16.01 -17.83
N ASN A 189 -19.49 -16.53 -18.13
CA ASN A 189 -19.63 -17.69 -19.02
C ASN A 189 -19.23 -17.36 -20.46
N GLU A 190 -19.61 -16.19 -20.96
CA GLU A 190 -19.24 -15.72 -22.31
C GLU A 190 -17.74 -15.49 -22.42
N THR A 191 -17.12 -14.79 -21.46
CA THR A 191 -15.69 -14.49 -21.49
C THR A 191 -14.82 -15.73 -21.28
N VAL A 192 -15.22 -16.67 -20.42
CA VAL A 192 -14.53 -17.96 -20.28
C VAL A 192 -14.65 -18.77 -21.57
N ALA A 193 -15.82 -18.83 -22.19
CA ALA A 193 -16.02 -19.54 -23.46
C ALA A 193 -15.26 -18.90 -24.63
N GLU A 194 -15.17 -17.58 -24.68
CA GLU A 194 -14.32 -16.86 -25.64
C GLU A 194 -12.83 -17.12 -25.39
N GLN A 195 -12.43 -17.22 -24.12
CA GLN A 195 -11.06 -17.50 -23.73
C GLN A 195 -10.64 -18.95 -24.02
N GLU A 196 -11.55 -19.92 -23.92
CA GLU A 196 -11.33 -21.32 -24.32
C GLU A 196 -11.23 -21.48 -25.84
N LYS A 197 -11.97 -20.67 -26.60
CA LYS A 197 -11.90 -20.65 -28.07
C LYS A 197 -10.62 -19.99 -28.59
N ARG A 198 -10.00 -19.11 -27.79
CA ARG A 198 -8.79 -18.39 -28.18
C ARG A 198 -7.53 -19.22 -27.93
N SER A 199 -6.58 -19.15 -28.87
CA SER A 199 -5.28 -19.82 -28.73
C SER A 199 -4.55 -19.32 -27.48
N PRO A 200 -3.82 -20.21 -26.77
CA PRO A 200 -3.00 -19.85 -25.61
C PRO A 200 -2.03 -18.69 -25.83
N GLN A 201 -1.64 -18.48 -27.09
CA GLN A 201 -0.63 -17.53 -27.55
C GLN A 201 -1.17 -16.11 -27.76
N GLU A 202 -2.48 -15.92 -27.89
CA GLU A 202 -3.06 -14.59 -28.08
C GLU A 202 -3.26 -13.85 -26.75
N ARG A 203 -3.28 -12.52 -26.83
CA ARG A 203 -3.53 -11.68 -25.66
C ARG A 203 -4.84 -12.10 -24.98
N PRO A 204 -4.81 -12.37 -23.66
CA PRO A 204 -6.01 -12.74 -22.92
C PRO A 204 -7.10 -11.68 -23.07
N ILE A 205 -8.33 -12.11 -23.40
CA ILE A 205 -9.51 -11.21 -23.42
C ILE A 205 -9.92 -10.90 -21.98
N LEU A 206 -9.81 -11.90 -21.12
CA LEU A 206 -10.11 -11.77 -19.71
C LEU A 206 -8.97 -11.02 -19.03
N LEU A 207 -9.14 -9.72 -18.84
CA LEU A 207 -8.22 -8.93 -18.05
C LEU A 207 -8.57 -9.07 -16.57
N SER A 208 -7.60 -9.35 -15.71
CA SER A 208 -7.78 -9.42 -14.26
C SER A 208 -8.44 -8.16 -13.71
N LYS A 209 -8.09 -7.01 -14.29
CA LYS A 209 -8.71 -5.71 -13.98
C LYS A 209 -10.22 -5.67 -14.25
N ASP A 210 -10.70 -6.34 -15.30
CA ASP A 210 -12.12 -6.39 -15.61
C ASP A 210 -12.86 -7.27 -14.60
N ILE A 211 -12.27 -8.41 -14.21
CA ILE A 211 -12.80 -9.25 -13.13
C ILE A 211 -12.85 -8.49 -11.81
N GLU A 212 -11.77 -7.78 -11.45
CA GLU A 212 -11.71 -6.94 -10.25
C GLU A 212 -12.79 -5.85 -10.29
N SER A 213 -13.04 -5.23 -11.44
CA SER A 213 -14.10 -4.22 -11.57
C SER A 213 -15.49 -4.83 -11.30
N LYS A 214 -15.76 -6.02 -11.85
CA LYS A 214 -17.04 -6.73 -11.65
C LYS A 214 -17.19 -7.20 -10.21
N LEU A 215 -16.10 -7.69 -9.62
CA LEU A 215 -16.02 -8.03 -8.18
C LEU A 215 -16.33 -6.82 -7.30
N ALA A 216 -15.69 -5.67 -7.56
CA ALA A 216 -15.89 -4.46 -6.78
C ALA A 216 -17.33 -3.93 -6.87
N LEU A 217 -17.95 -4.04 -8.05
CA LEU A 217 -19.36 -3.70 -8.23
C LEU A 217 -20.26 -4.62 -7.40
N LEU A 218 -20.06 -5.93 -7.50
CA LEU A 218 -20.87 -6.91 -6.76
C LEU A 218 -20.67 -6.78 -5.24
N ASP A 219 -19.43 -6.61 -4.78
CA ASP A 219 -19.10 -6.40 -3.37
C ASP A 219 -19.72 -5.12 -2.82
N ARG A 220 -19.73 -4.02 -3.60
CA ARG A 220 -20.37 -2.77 -3.20
C ARG A 220 -21.88 -2.96 -2.96
N GLU A 221 -22.57 -3.62 -3.88
CA GLU A 221 -24.02 -3.87 -3.74
C GLU A 221 -24.31 -4.81 -2.57
N VAL A 222 -23.52 -5.88 -2.41
CA VAL A 222 -23.67 -6.81 -1.28
C VAL A 222 -23.39 -6.12 0.06
N ASN A 223 -22.32 -5.33 0.17
CA ASN A 223 -21.98 -4.59 1.39
C ASN A 223 -23.01 -3.51 1.73
N TYR A 224 -23.60 -2.85 0.72
CA TYR A 224 -24.69 -1.92 0.93
C TYR A 224 -25.88 -2.62 1.62
N LEU A 225 -26.29 -3.77 1.10
CA LEU A 225 -27.40 -4.54 1.68
C LEU A 225 -27.03 -5.11 3.05
N LEU A 226 -25.80 -5.61 3.22
CA LEU A 226 -25.36 -6.16 4.50
C LEU A 226 -25.30 -5.08 5.60
N ASN A 227 -24.82 -3.88 5.28
CA ASN A 227 -24.84 -2.76 6.22
C ASN A 227 -26.27 -2.33 6.54
N LYS A 228 -27.15 -2.26 5.54
CA LYS A 228 -28.57 -1.99 5.77
C LYS A 228 -29.21 -3.03 6.72
N ALA A 229 -28.85 -4.29 6.58
CA ALA A 229 -29.29 -5.36 7.47
C ALA A 229 -28.74 -5.21 8.90
N LYS A 230 -27.46 -4.84 9.05
CA LYS A 230 -26.82 -4.63 10.36
C LYS A 230 -27.42 -3.47 11.15
N PHE A 231 -27.84 -2.40 10.46
CA PHE A 231 -28.41 -1.20 11.11
C PHE A 231 -29.94 -1.19 11.14
N ALA A 232 -30.60 -2.21 10.59
CA ALA A 232 -32.04 -2.34 10.70
C ALA A 232 -32.45 -2.61 12.16
N LYS A 233 -33.22 -1.69 12.74
CA LYS A 233 -33.80 -1.89 14.06
C LYS A 233 -35.00 -2.84 13.92
N PRO A 234 -35.16 -3.85 14.80
CA PRO A 234 -36.35 -4.70 14.78
C PRO A 234 -37.60 -3.85 14.96
N LYS A 235 -38.58 -3.99 14.06
CA LYS A 235 -39.86 -3.30 14.21
C LYS A 235 -40.51 -3.81 15.50
N ALA A 236 -40.82 -2.89 16.42
CA ALA A 236 -41.59 -3.23 17.59
C ALA A 236 -42.95 -3.79 17.13
N LYS A 237 -43.24 -5.06 17.46
CA LYS A 237 -44.58 -5.62 17.25
C LYS A 237 -45.58 -4.69 17.93
N ALA A 238 -46.49 -4.10 17.16
CA ALA A 238 -47.58 -3.31 17.70
C ALA A 238 -48.38 -4.20 18.66
N LYS A 239 -48.19 -4.00 19.97
CA LYS A 239 -49.06 -4.62 20.97
C LYS A 239 -50.48 -4.15 20.67
N ALA A 240 -51.39 -5.11 20.48
CA ALA A 240 -52.80 -4.87 20.34
C ALA A 240 -53.27 -3.92 21.46
N LYS A 241 -53.99 -2.87 21.03
CA LYS A 241 -54.63 -1.85 21.84
C LYS A 241 -55.57 -2.55 22.81
N ASN A 242 -55.29 -2.50 24.11
CA ASN A 242 -56.32 -2.62 25.12
C ASN A 242 -56.20 -1.46 26.09
N SER A 243 -57.26 -0.65 26.09
CA SER A 243 -57.49 0.52 26.91
C SER A 243 -57.83 0.12 28.35
N THR A 244 -57.07 0.64 29.32
CA THR A 244 -57.63 1.09 30.60
C THR A 244 -56.67 2.07 31.25
N SER A 245 -57.15 3.30 31.43
CA SER A 245 -56.50 4.39 32.17
C SER A 245 -56.41 4.07 33.66
N ALA A 246 -55.28 4.39 34.27
CA ALA A 246 -55.22 4.90 35.64
C ALA A 246 -53.94 5.74 35.79
N ASP A 247 -54.18 6.98 36.18
CA ASP A 247 -53.26 8.11 36.31
C ASP A 247 -52.53 8.09 37.67
N LYS A 248 -51.23 8.46 37.69
CA LYS A 248 -50.59 9.32 38.71
C LYS A 248 -49.07 9.48 38.49
N ASP A 249 -48.74 10.60 37.86
CA ASP A 249 -47.80 11.67 38.25
C ASP A 249 -46.43 11.37 38.94
N ASN A 250 -45.39 11.72 38.17
CA ASN A 250 -44.22 12.59 38.44
C ASN A 250 -43.16 12.27 39.53
N SER A 251 -41.91 12.05 39.09
CA SER A 251 -40.76 12.87 39.50
C SER A 251 -39.52 12.70 38.63
N THR A 252 -38.99 13.85 38.25
CA THR A 252 -37.74 14.25 37.59
C THR A 252 -36.49 13.54 38.10
N SER A 253 -35.51 13.28 37.21
CA SER A 253 -34.08 13.68 37.36
C SER A 253 -33.22 13.18 36.20
N GLU A 254 -32.44 14.10 35.65
CA GLU A 254 -31.46 13.99 34.57
C GLU A 254 -30.19 13.21 34.95
N GLU A 255 -29.40 12.87 33.90
CA GLU A 255 -27.96 12.59 33.91
C GLU A 255 -27.49 11.31 34.64
N LYS A 256 -26.52 10.51 34.19
CA LYS A 256 -25.36 10.76 33.33
C LYS A 256 -24.83 9.40 32.85
N THR A 257 -24.28 9.41 31.65
CA THR A 257 -23.46 8.38 31.00
C THR A 257 -22.31 7.85 31.88
N ILE A 258 -22.08 6.54 31.88
CA ILE A 258 -20.82 5.90 32.30
C ILE A 258 -20.39 4.92 31.20
N PRO A 259 -19.19 5.07 30.60
CA PRO A 259 -18.61 4.07 29.70
C PRO A 259 -17.82 2.98 30.47
N PRO A 260 -17.74 1.73 29.98
CA PRO A 260 -16.93 0.68 30.62
C PRO A 260 -15.42 0.84 30.39
N ALA A 261 -14.69 0.49 31.45
CA ALA A 261 -13.26 0.68 31.67
C ALA A 261 -12.33 -0.10 30.74
N GLU A 262 -11.24 0.56 30.38
CA GLU A 262 -10.02 0.07 29.75
C GLU A 262 -9.09 -0.52 30.82
N GLN A 263 -8.59 -1.74 30.62
CA GLN A 263 -7.67 -2.43 31.54
C GLN A 263 -6.22 -2.10 31.18
N ASP A 264 -5.59 -1.27 32.00
CA ASP A 264 -4.14 -1.06 32.01
C ASP A 264 -3.45 -2.17 32.82
N LYS A 265 -2.48 -2.87 32.22
CA LYS A 265 -1.54 -3.77 32.89
C LYS A 265 -0.16 -3.12 32.92
N ALA A 266 0.28 -2.72 34.12
CA ALA A 266 1.65 -2.33 34.41
C ALA A 266 2.63 -3.53 34.43
N PRO A 267 3.93 -3.34 34.15
CA PRO A 267 4.96 -4.38 34.25
C PRO A 267 5.68 -4.36 35.62
N PRO A 268 6.28 -5.47 36.08
CA PRO A 268 7.16 -5.50 37.26
C PRO A 268 8.63 -5.81 36.88
N PRO A 269 9.56 -5.86 37.85
CA PRO A 269 10.87 -5.18 37.83
C PRO A 269 11.99 -5.92 37.09
#